data_AF-A0A9E3GBN5-F1
#
_entry.id   AF-A0A9E3GBN5-F1
#
_cell.length_a   1.000
_cell.length_b   1.000
_cell.length_c   1.000
_cell.angle_alpha   90.00
_cell.angle_beta   90.00
_cell.angle_gamma   90.00
#
_symmetry.space_group_name_H-M   'P 1'
#
loop_
_entity.id
_entity.type
_entity.pdbx_description
1 polymer ?
#
loop_
_entity_poly.entity_id
_entity_poly.type
_entity_poly.pdbx_seq_one_letter_code
_entity_poly.pdbx_strand_id
1 'polypeptide(L)'
;MAEETRDLSSAVEAGDAGQAPPPERILAATKEVLRRSGTGKLNISEVAITAGVSRPTLYRWFATKEDLLDAFGKYERRLFDAGMTTATKGLSGRERLDAGLRYIAEFQHEYWPSHLVDSEPEVAIAQTETALPGLVESLMKMIPGPAATLKATTAVRVAVSHYLVPSTDSDELLSQLREAVGLYDMTDTYLSSDPVTVEFFDGNTRILSDDDRWLIREGGALEITDAAGAIAVYSPTHWRCVSQASGNG
;
A
#
# COMPACT_ATOMS: atom_id res chain seq x y z
N MET A 1 0.78 -8.60 56.61
CA MET A 1 0.04 -9.56 55.77
C MET A 1 -0.26 -8.89 54.44
N ALA A 2 0.19 -9.55 53.37
CA ALA A 2 0.19 -9.17 51.95
C ALA A 2 1.12 -7.99 51.58
N GLU A 3 2.27 -8.10 50.89
CA GLU A 3 2.88 -9.14 50.03
C GLU A 3 1.90 -9.90 49.14
N GLU A 4 1.58 -9.33 47.97
CA GLU A 4 1.75 -9.99 46.65
C GLU A 4 1.16 -9.07 45.58
N THR A 5 1.98 -8.19 45.02
CA THR A 5 1.69 -7.60 43.69
C THR A 5 2.95 -7.74 42.87
N ARG A 6 3.32 -9.01 42.72
CA ARG A 6 4.34 -9.51 41.81
C ARG A 6 3.73 -9.45 40.40
N ASP A 7 4.26 -8.54 39.60
CA ASP A 7 4.87 -8.92 38.33
C ASP A 7 3.96 -9.64 37.30
N LEU A 8 2.80 -9.05 37.00
CA LEU A 8 1.95 -9.44 35.87
C LEU A 8 2.24 -8.65 34.58
N SER A 9 3.09 -7.62 34.65
CA SER A 9 3.49 -6.79 33.50
C SER A 9 4.77 -7.27 32.80
N SER A 10 5.58 -8.12 33.44
CA SER A 10 6.83 -8.66 32.87
C SER A 10 6.68 -10.07 32.28
N ALA A 11 5.52 -10.72 32.47
CA ALA A 11 5.25 -12.05 31.95
C ALA A 11 4.61 -12.05 30.55
N VAL A 12 4.26 -10.89 29.99
CA VAL A 12 3.71 -10.76 28.63
C VAL A 12 4.78 -10.41 27.58
N GLU A 13 5.98 -9.99 28.00
CA GLU A 13 7.09 -9.64 27.09
C GLU A 13 8.13 -10.77 26.89
N ALA A 14 7.96 -11.92 27.57
CA ALA A 14 8.96 -13.00 27.56
C ALA A 14 8.52 -14.28 26.81
N GLY A 15 7.54 -14.18 25.91
CA GLY A 15 6.93 -15.35 25.27
C GLY A 15 6.58 -15.15 23.79
N ASP A 16 7.58 -14.90 22.93
CA ASP A 16 7.74 -15.48 21.57
C ASP A 16 8.95 -14.90 20.79
N ALA A 17 10.07 -14.61 21.46
CA ALA A 17 11.36 -14.42 20.78
C ALA A 17 11.97 -15.80 20.45
N GLY A 18 11.20 -16.66 19.77
CA GLY A 18 11.72 -17.88 19.18
C GLY A 18 12.83 -17.50 18.23
N GLN A 19 14.08 -17.87 18.54
CA GLN A 19 15.22 -17.57 17.69
C GLN A 19 14.94 -18.15 16.29
N ALA A 20 14.62 -17.29 15.33
CA ALA A 20 14.33 -17.71 13.96
C ALA A 20 15.44 -18.66 13.46
N PRO A 21 15.11 -19.68 12.65
CA PRO A 21 16.10 -20.61 12.16
C PRO A 21 17.25 -19.85 11.48
N PRO A 22 18.49 -20.38 11.50
CA PRO A 22 19.66 -19.66 11.01
C PRO A 22 19.50 -19.01 9.61
N PRO A 23 18.83 -19.64 8.62
CA PRO A 23 18.53 -18.98 7.35
C PRO A 23 17.70 -17.71 7.47
N GLU A 24 16.62 -17.73 8.24
CA GLU A 24 15.74 -16.56 8.40
C GLU A 24 16.45 -15.42 9.10
N ARG A 25 17.29 -15.70 10.10
CA ARG A 25 18.12 -14.67 10.75
C ARG A 25 19.15 -14.07 9.81
N ILE A 26 19.76 -14.89 8.96
CA ILE A 26 20.69 -14.41 7.94
C ILE A 26 19.94 -13.48 6.96
N LEU A 27 18.74 -13.85 6.52
CA LEU A 27 17.95 -13.03 5.59
C LEU A 27 17.46 -11.73 6.24
N ALA A 28 17.03 -11.76 7.51
CA ALA A 28 16.70 -10.56 8.28
C ALA A 28 17.92 -9.66 8.49
N ALA A 29 19.10 -10.23 8.76
CA ALA A 29 20.35 -9.48 8.86
C ALA A 29 20.78 -8.88 7.51
N THR A 30 20.56 -9.58 6.39
CA THR A 30 20.78 -9.04 5.05
C THR A 30 19.93 -7.80 4.81
N LYS A 31 18.65 -7.80 5.20
CA LYS A 31 17.77 -6.61 5.14
C LYS A 31 18.40 -5.43 5.87
N GLU A 32 18.85 -5.64 7.12
CA GLU A 32 19.42 -4.56 7.92
C GLU A 32 20.75 -4.04 7.37
N VAL A 33 21.61 -4.93 6.86
CA VAL A 33 22.87 -4.52 6.24
C VAL A 33 22.61 -3.72 4.97
N LEU A 34 21.69 -4.18 4.11
CA LEU A 34 21.29 -3.43 2.91
C LEU A 34 20.82 -2.04 3.32
N ARG A 35 19.89 -1.93 4.27
CA ARG A 35 19.33 -0.66 4.81
C ARG A 35 20.38 0.33 5.33
N ARG A 36 21.58 -0.12 5.70
CA ARG A 36 22.68 0.75 6.18
C ARG A 36 23.72 1.07 5.12
N SER A 37 23.82 0.26 4.06
CA SER A 37 24.97 0.26 3.15
C SER A 37 24.90 1.32 2.03
N GLY A 38 23.78 2.03 1.88
CA GLY A 38 23.57 3.00 0.81
C GLY A 38 23.82 2.39 -0.57
N THR A 39 24.71 3.00 -1.33
CA THR A 39 25.12 2.60 -2.69
C THR A 39 26.26 1.58 -2.73
N GLY A 40 26.72 1.10 -1.57
CA GLY A 40 27.78 0.09 -1.49
C GLY A 40 27.28 -1.33 -1.73
N LYS A 41 28.03 -2.13 -2.50
CA LYS A 41 27.74 -3.57 -2.67
C LYS A 41 27.59 -4.28 -1.32
N LEU A 42 26.67 -5.26 -1.26
CA LEU A 42 26.40 -6.03 -0.04
C LEU A 42 27.66 -6.70 0.50
N ASN A 43 27.98 -6.45 1.78
CA ASN A 43 29.11 -7.06 2.47
C ASN A 43 28.70 -8.32 3.27
N ILE A 44 29.02 -9.50 2.74
CA ILE A 44 28.73 -10.80 3.38
C ILE A 44 29.32 -10.94 4.80
N SER A 45 30.46 -10.29 5.07
CA SER A 45 31.06 -10.33 6.41
C SER A 45 30.18 -9.61 7.43
N GLU A 46 29.64 -8.47 7.03
CA GLU A 46 28.76 -7.65 7.87
C GLU A 46 27.42 -8.36 8.09
N VAL A 47 26.90 -9.05 7.08
CA VAL A 47 25.70 -9.89 7.21
C VAL A 47 25.94 -11.00 8.25
N ALA A 48 27.07 -11.70 8.17
CA ALA A 48 27.39 -12.77 9.13
C ALA A 48 27.48 -12.23 10.57
N ILE A 49 28.15 -11.09 10.77
CA ILE A 49 28.25 -10.41 12.08
C ILE A 49 26.87 -10.02 12.59
N THR A 50 26.05 -9.37 11.74
CA THR A 50 24.70 -8.89 12.08
C THR A 50 23.76 -10.06 12.40
N ALA A 51 23.90 -11.19 11.70
CA ALA A 51 23.15 -12.42 11.95
C ALA A 51 23.62 -13.22 13.17
N GLY A 52 24.75 -12.85 13.79
CA GLY A 52 25.36 -13.58 14.89
C GLY A 52 25.85 -14.98 14.49
N VAL A 53 26.32 -15.16 13.25
CA VAL A 53 26.86 -16.43 12.72
C VAL A 53 28.26 -16.25 12.16
N SER A 54 29.03 -17.34 12.10
CA SER A 54 30.33 -17.31 11.41
C SER A 54 30.15 -17.32 9.88
N ARG A 55 31.11 -16.75 9.12
CA ARG A 55 31.08 -16.80 7.65
C ARG A 55 30.98 -18.23 7.10
N PRO A 56 31.70 -19.25 7.62
CA PRO A 56 31.49 -20.63 7.19
C PRO A 56 30.07 -21.15 7.44
N THR A 57 29.41 -20.71 8.51
CA THR A 57 28.01 -21.06 8.78
C THR A 57 27.06 -20.42 7.78
N LEU A 58 27.30 -19.15 7.41
CA LEU A 58 26.54 -18.49 6.35
C LEU A 58 26.71 -19.23 5.01
N TYR A 59 27.95 -19.52 4.61
CA TYR A 59 28.23 -20.23 3.36
C TYR A 59 27.69 -21.67 3.30
N ARG A 60 27.44 -22.29 4.45
CA ARG A 60 26.76 -23.60 4.51
C ARG A 60 25.28 -23.51 4.10
N TRP A 61 24.63 -22.37 4.37
CA TRP A 61 23.23 -22.14 4.00
C TRP A 61 23.09 -21.51 2.62
N PHE A 62 24.00 -20.61 2.28
CA PHE A 62 24.01 -19.88 1.01
C PHE A 62 25.41 -19.97 0.42
N ALA A 63 25.62 -20.90 -0.52
CA ALA A 63 26.95 -21.24 -1.02
C ALA A 63 27.63 -20.04 -1.71
N THR A 64 26.83 -19.18 -2.33
CA THR A 64 27.29 -17.97 -3.02
C THR A 64 26.53 -16.72 -2.54
N LYS A 65 27.02 -15.54 -2.92
CA LYS A 65 26.32 -14.27 -2.66
C LYS A 65 25.00 -14.23 -3.44
N GLU A 66 25.01 -14.76 -4.65
CA GLU A 66 23.86 -14.86 -5.53
C GLU A 66 22.77 -15.75 -4.91
N ASP A 67 23.14 -16.88 -4.30
CA ASP A 67 22.19 -17.74 -3.57
C ASP A 67 21.55 -17.00 -2.38
N LEU A 68 22.35 -16.18 -1.66
CA LEU A 68 21.83 -15.36 -0.56
C LEU A 68 20.84 -14.32 -1.08
N LEU A 69 21.17 -13.64 -2.18
CA LEU A 69 20.32 -12.59 -2.75
C LEU A 69 19.03 -13.13 -3.38
N ASP A 70 19.07 -14.29 -4.03
CA ASP A 70 17.87 -15.00 -4.53
C ASP A 70 16.96 -15.43 -3.38
N ALA A 71 17.54 -16.03 -2.33
CA ALA A 71 16.79 -16.38 -1.14
C ALA A 71 16.21 -15.15 -0.42
N PHE A 72 16.93 -14.02 -0.46
CA PHE A 72 16.50 -12.75 0.08
C PHE A 72 15.31 -12.17 -0.68
N GLY A 73 15.33 -12.13 -2.01
CA GLY A 73 14.19 -11.68 -2.80
C GLY A 73 12.92 -12.51 -2.53
N LYS A 74 13.07 -13.83 -2.38
CA LYS A 74 11.95 -14.71 -1.97
C LYS A 74 11.46 -14.42 -0.55
N TYR A 75 12.35 -14.05 0.36
CA TYR A 75 12.01 -13.66 1.72
C TYR A 75 11.24 -12.34 1.75
N GLU A 76 11.70 -11.32 1.04
CA GLU A 76 10.98 -10.05 0.92
C GLU A 76 9.60 -10.23 0.31
N ARG A 77 9.48 -11.08 -0.72
CA ARG A 77 8.18 -11.39 -1.30
C ARG A 77 7.21 -12.01 -0.28
N ARG A 78 7.69 -12.92 0.58
CA ARG A 78 6.86 -13.49 1.66
C ARG A 78 6.42 -12.43 2.67
N LEU A 79 7.31 -11.51 3.04
CA LEU A 79 6.96 -10.39 3.92
C LEU A 79 5.90 -9.49 3.28
N PHE A 80 6.08 -9.14 2.00
CA PHE A 80 5.12 -8.36 1.24
C PHE A 80 3.75 -9.04 1.21
N ASP A 81 3.69 -10.32 0.81
CA ASP A 81 2.44 -11.07 0.70
C ASP A 81 1.73 -11.21 2.06
N ALA A 82 2.49 -11.42 3.16
CA ALA A 82 1.94 -11.51 4.51
C ALA A 82 1.39 -10.17 5.02
N GLY A 83 2.11 -9.07 4.81
CA GLY A 83 1.64 -7.74 5.20
C GLY A 83 0.47 -7.27 4.33
N MET A 84 0.45 -7.57 3.03
CA MET A 84 -0.70 -7.34 2.14
C MET A 84 -1.94 -8.09 2.62
N THR A 85 -1.78 -9.35 3.00
CA THR A 85 -2.87 -10.16 3.57
C THR A 85 -3.40 -9.54 4.85
N THR A 86 -2.51 -9.01 5.70
CA THR A 86 -2.87 -8.34 6.96
C THR A 86 -3.60 -7.03 6.71
N ALA A 87 -3.06 -6.16 5.84
CA ALA A 87 -3.63 -4.87 5.48
C ALA A 87 -5.02 -4.97 4.85
N THR A 88 -5.28 -6.07 4.13
CA THR A 88 -6.56 -6.29 3.43
C THR A 88 -7.55 -7.18 4.20
N LYS A 89 -7.17 -7.68 5.39
CA LYS A 89 -7.95 -8.65 6.15
C LYS A 89 -9.31 -8.09 6.56
N GLY A 90 -10.38 -8.80 6.23
CA GLY A 90 -11.75 -8.43 6.60
C GLY A 90 -12.35 -7.28 5.77
N LEU A 91 -11.59 -6.70 4.85
CA LEU A 91 -12.06 -5.64 3.95
C LEU A 91 -12.63 -6.23 2.66
N SER A 92 -13.48 -5.48 1.97
CA SER A 92 -14.05 -5.88 0.69
C SER A 92 -14.17 -4.72 -0.29
N GLY A 93 -14.40 -5.03 -1.58
CA GLY A 93 -14.64 -4.03 -2.61
C GLY A 93 -13.57 -2.93 -2.68
N ARG A 94 -14.03 -1.67 -2.71
CA ARG A 94 -13.16 -0.48 -2.82
C ARG A 94 -12.23 -0.32 -1.61
N GLU A 95 -12.71 -0.60 -0.41
CA GLU A 95 -11.92 -0.47 0.83
C GLU A 95 -10.73 -1.43 0.82
N ARG A 96 -10.96 -2.66 0.36
CA ARG A 96 -9.89 -3.66 0.21
C ARG A 96 -8.84 -3.22 -0.81
N LEU A 97 -9.27 -2.64 -1.93
CA LEU A 97 -8.36 -2.16 -2.97
C LEU A 97 -7.54 -0.98 -2.45
N ASP A 98 -8.16 0.02 -1.81
CA ASP A 98 -7.45 1.19 -1.27
C ASP A 98 -6.43 0.80 -0.19
N ALA A 99 -6.83 -0.09 0.74
CA ALA A 99 -5.92 -0.61 1.76
C ALA A 99 -4.71 -1.34 1.14
N GLY A 100 -4.94 -2.10 0.06
CA GLY A 100 -3.86 -2.76 -0.68
C GLY A 100 -2.91 -1.76 -1.35
N LEU A 101 -3.43 -0.70 -1.97
CA LEU A 101 -2.60 0.34 -2.60
C LEU A 101 -1.79 1.14 -1.57
N ARG A 102 -2.41 1.47 -0.43
CA ARG A 102 -1.73 2.14 0.67
C ARG A 102 -0.58 1.30 1.20
N TYR A 103 -0.82 0.01 1.41
CA TYR A 103 0.23 -0.92 1.82
C TYR A 103 1.37 -1.02 0.79
N ILE A 104 1.08 -1.00 -0.52
CA ILE A 104 2.12 -0.96 -1.56
C ILE A 104 2.99 0.30 -1.40
N ALA A 105 2.37 1.46 -1.22
CA ALA A 105 3.09 2.72 -1.06
C ALA A 105 3.94 2.74 0.22
N GLU A 106 3.36 2.34 1.35
CA GLU A 106 4.04 2.25 2.65
C GLU A 106 5.22 1.27 2.59
N PHE A 107 5.03 0.10 1.97
CA PHE A 107 6.08 -0.91 1.83
C PHE A 107 7.25 -0.42 0.98
N GLN A 108 7.03 0.43 -0.03
CA GLN A 108 8.16 0.99 -0.80
C GLN A 108 8.92 2.07 0.00
N HIS A 109 8.22 2.89 0.77
CA HIS A 109 8.83 3.95 1.58
C HIS A 109 9.65 3.43 2.75
N GLU A 110 9.11 2.47 3.51
CA GLU A 110 9.79 1.93 4.70
C GLU A 110 11.11 1.23 4.34
N TYR A 111 11.23 0.75 3.10
CA TYR A 111 12.37 -0.04 2.68
C TYR A 111 13.39 0.78 1.84
N TRP A 112 13.02 1.98 1.37
CA TRP A 112 13.83 2.88 0.52
C TRP A 112 15.25 3.23 0.99
N PRO A 113 15.56 3.46 2.28
CA PRO A 113 16.79 4.19 2.63
C PRO A 113 18.12 3.57 2.18
N SER A 114 18.19 2.28 1.82
CA SER A 114 19.34 1.67 1.15
C SER A 114 18.96 0.28 0.61
N HIS A 115 18.54 0.20 -0.64
CA HIS A 115 17.97 -1.01 -1.23
C HIS A 115 18.94 -1.83 -2.07
N LEU A 116 18.47 -3.03 -2.44
CA LEU A 116 19.03 -3.86 -3.50
C LEU A 116 19.22 -3.08 -4.81
N VAL A 117 18.37 -2.09 -5.13
CA VAL A 117 18.50 -1.25 -6.34
C VAL A 117 19.81 -0.47 -6.33
N ASP A 118 20.21 0.08 -5.19
CA ASP A 118 21.44 0.87 -5.06
C ASP A 118 22.68 -0.02 -4.92
N SER A 119 22.54 -1.13 -4.20
CA SER A 119 23.67 -2.03 -3.87
C SER A 119 23.95 -3.08 -4.96
N GLU A 120 22.90 -3.63 -5.58
CA GLU A 120 22.92 -4.76 -6.52
C GLU A 120 21.86 -4.56 -7.64
N PRO A 121 21.97 -3.52 -8.48
CA PRO A 121 20.93 -3.11 -9.43
C PRO A 121 20.52 -4.22 -10.41
N GLU A 122 21.48 -5.03 -10.88
CA GLU A 122 21.18 -6.14 -11.80
C GLU A 122 20.29 -7.20 -11.14
N VAL A 123 20.49 -7.44 -9.85
CA VAL A 123 19.67 -8.38 -9.08
C VAL A 123 18.28 -7.81 -8.86
N ALA A 124 18.18 -6.51 -8.53
CA ALA A 124 16.89 -5.85 -8.34
C ALA A 124 16.03 -5.87 -9.62
N ILE A 125 16.63 -5.61 -10.78
CA ILE A 125 15.92 -5.66 -12.07
C ILE A 125 15.44 -7.09 -12.35
N ALA A 126 16.32 -8.09 -12.25
CA ALA A 126 15.96 -9.48 -12.52
C ALA A 126 14.84 -10.02 -11.59
N GLN A 127 14.89 -9.64 -10.30
CA GLN A 127 13.85 -10.01 -9.34
C GLN A 127 12.52 -9.32 -9.65
N THR A 128 12.55 -8.05 -10.05
CA THR A 128 11.35 -7.31 -10.44
C THR A 128 10.69 -7.94 -11.66
N GLU A 129 11.46 -8.29 -12.70
CA GLU A 129 10.96 -8.97 -13.90
C GLU A 129 10.27 -10.29 -13.56
N THR A 130 10.88 -11.06 -12.65
CA THR A 130 10.33 -12.35 -12.17
C THR A 130 9.04 -12.16 -11.38
N ALA A 131 8.97 -11.11 -10.55
CA ALA A 131 7.83 -10.87 -9.66
C ALA A 131 6.62 -10.24 -10.37
N LEU A 132 6.84 -9.48 -11.44
CA LEU A 132 5.85 -8.60 -12.08
C LEU A 132 4.56 -9.33 -12.49
N PRO A 133 4.59 -10.51 -13.16
CA PRO A 133 3.36 -11.20 -13.56
C PRO A 133 2.46 -11.52 -12.35
N GLY A 134 3.06 -11.99 -11.26
CA GLY A 134 2.33 -12.32 -10.03
C GLY A 134 1.77 -11.09 -9.31
N LEU A 135 2.46 -9.94 -9.39
CA LEU A 135 1.96 -8.67 -8.85
C LEU A 135 0.74 -8.18 -9.63
N VAL A 136 0.80 -8.23 -10.97
CA VAL A 136 -0.32 -7.87 -11.85
C VAL A 136 -1.53 -8.78 -11.57
N GLU A 137 -1.33 -10.09 -11.50
CA GLU A 137 -2.41 -11.04 -11.23
C GLU A 137 -3.06 -10.78 -9.86
N SER A 138 -2.24 -10.50 -8.83
CA SER A 138 -2.73 -10.25 -7.48
C SER A 138 -3.56 -8.97 -7.40
N LEU A 139 -3.11 -7.88 -8.02
CA LEU A 139 -3.84 -6.61 -8.04
C LEU A 139 -5.10 -6.70 -8.92
N MET A 140 -5.03 -7.38 -10.07
CA MET A 140 -6.17 -7.63 -10.94
C MET A 140 -7.33 -8.30 -10.21
N LYS A 141 -7.05 -9.27 -9.32
CA LYS A 141 -8.08 -9.94 -8.48
C LYS A 141 -8.80 -9.00 -7.52
N MET A 142 -8.25 -7.81 -7.25
CA MET A 142 -8.85 -6.80 -6.36
C MET A 142 -9.63 -5.73 -7.13
N ILE A 143 -9.45 -5.63 -8.44
CA ILE A 143 -10.06 -4.60 -9.28
C ILE A 143 -11.28 -5.19 -10.00
N PRO A 144 -12.50 -4.64 -9.81
CA PRO A 144 -13.68 -5.11 -10.51
C PRO A 144 -13.71 -4.60 -11.97
N GLY A 145 -14.42 -5.35 -12.81
CA GLY A 145 -14.82 -4.91 -14.15
C GLY A 145 -13.85 -5.26 -15.29
N PRO A 146 -14.24 -4.98 -16.54
CA PRO A 146 -13.55 -5.47 -17.74
C PRO A 146 -12.17 -4.84 -17.96
N ALA A 147 -11.88 -3.71 -17.33
CA ALA A 147 -10.59 -3.01 -17.43
C ALA A 147 -9.57 -3.45 -16.36
N ALA A 148 -9.86 -4.46 -15.54
CA ALA A 148 -9.03 -4.86 -14.39
C ALA A 148 -7.58 -5.15 -14.77
N THR A 149 -7.35 -5.87 -15.88
CA THR A 149 -5.99 -6.19 -16.36
C THR A 149 -5.20 -4.95 -16.74
N LEU A 150 -5.81 -4.01 -17.47
CA LEU A 150 -5.15 -2.77 -17.89
C LEU A 150 -4.79 -1.93 -16.68
N LYS A 151 -5.76 -1.71 -15.77
CA LYS A 151 -5.57 -0.95 -14.54
C LYS A 151 -4.48 -1.55 -13.65
N ALA A 152 -4.52 -2.87 -13.43
CA ALA A 152 -3.51 -3.56 -12.64
C ALA A 152 -2.12 -3.44 -13.26
N THR A 153 -2.01 -3.62 -14.58
CA THR A 153 -0.72 -3.50 -15.30
C THR A 153 -0.16 -2.08 -15.20
N THR A 154 -0.99 -1.06 -15.38
CA THR A 154 -0.59 0.35 -15.23
C THR A 154 -0.12 0.64 -13.82
N ALA A 155 -0.92 0.30 -12.80
CA ALA A 155 -0.57 0.53 -11.40
C ALA A 155 0.72 -0.20 -10.99
N VAL A 156 0.91 -1.46 -11.41
CA VAL A 156 2.16 -2.20 -11.12
C VAL A 156 3.37 -1.55 -11.81
N ARG A 157 3.23 -1.05 -13.05
CA ARG A 157 4.34 -0.35 -13.73
C ARG A 157 4.69 0.97 -13.04
N VAL A 158 3.69 1.71 -12.55
CA VAL A 158 3.91 2.90 -11.71
C VAL A 158 4.67 2.52 -10.44
N ALA A 159 4.21 1.49 -9.72
CA ALA A 159 4.89 1.01 -8.51
C ALA A 159 6.34 0.58 -8.79
N VAL A 160 6.59 -0.12 -9.90
CA VAL A 160 7.96 -0.51 -10.30
C VAL A 160 8.81 0.71 -10.65
N SER A 161 8.23 1.72 -11.30
CA SER A 161 8.94 2.97 -11.59
C SER A 161 9.39 3.66 -10.31
N HIS A 162 8.51 3.78 -9.31
CA HIS A 162 8.85 4.37 -8.00
C HIS A 162 9.85 3.53 -7.22
N TYR A 163 9.82 2.20 -7.38
CA TYR A 163 10.81 1.32 -6.77
C TYR A 163 12.21 1.49 -7.38
N LEU A 164 12.32 1.67 -8.70
CA LEU A 164 13.61 1.85 -9.38
C LEU A 164 14.09 3.31 -9.34
N VAL A 165 13.15 4.25 -9.37
CA VAL A 165 13.36 5.70 -9.43
C VAL A 165 12.32 6.36 -8.52
N PRO A 166 12.64 6.59 -7.25
CA PRO A 166 11.69 7.16 -6.31
C PRO A 166 11.44 8.62 -6.56
N SER A 167 10.25 9.01 -6.14
CA SER A 167 9.92 10.40 -5.92
C SER A 167 10.48 10.92 -4.59
N THR A 168 10.69 12.23 -4.54
CA THR A 168 10.90 12.99 -3.30
C THR A 168 9.60 13.21 -2.51
N ASP A 169 8.45 13.00 -3.14
CA ASP A 169 7.11 13.10 -2.54
C ASP A 169 6.59 11.70 -2.20
N SER A 170 6.38 11.45 -0.91
CA SER A 170 5.91 10.15 -0.44
C SER A 170 4.47 9.82 -0.82
N ASP A 171 3.65 10.85 -1.02
CA ASP A 171 2.22 10.71 -1.29
C ASP A 171 1.95 10.57 -2.80
N GLU A 172 2.93 10.90 -3.64
CA GLU A 172 2.82 10.84 -5.10
C GLU A 172 2.52 9.42 -5.59
N LEU A 173 3.24 8.42 -5.07
CA LEU A 173 3.03 7.03 -5.45
C LEU A 173 1.59 6.58 -5.18
N LEU A 174 1.09 6.81 -3.96
CA LEU A 174 -0.26 6.40 -3.59
C LEU A 174 -1.31 7.08 -4.47
N SER A 175 -1.13 8.37 -4.75
CA SER A 175 -2.01 9.15 -5.61
C SER A 175 -2.03 8.60 -7.05
N GLN A 176 -0.86 8.30 -7.62
CA GLN A 176 -0.76 7.72 -8.97
C GLN A 176 -1.34 6.30 -9.05
N LEU A 177 -1.15 5.48 -8.00
CA LEU A 177 -1.75 4.14 -7.94
C LEU A 177 -3.28 4.21 -7.89
N ARG A 178 -3.81 5.11 -7.06
CA ARG A 178 -5.24 5.39 -6.94
C ARG A 178 -5.84 5.83 -8.28
N GLU A 179 -5.19 6.77 -8.95
CA GLU A 179 -5.58 7.23 -10.28
C GLU A 179 -5.59 6.08 -11.29
N ALA A 180 -4.51 5.28 -11.35
CA ALA A 180 -4.37 4.18 -12.30
C ALA A 180 -5.47 3.11 -12.18
N VAL A 181 -6.04 2.91 -10.98
CA VAL A 181 -7.13 1.95 -10.76
C VAL A 181 -8.52 2.59 -10.75
N GLY A 182 -8.63 3.92 -10.80
CA GLY A 182 -9.88 4.66 -10.69
C GLY A 182 -10.44 4.71 -9.25
N LEU A 183 -9.55 4.73 -8.27
CA LEU A 183 -9.82 5.09 -6.88
C LEU A 183 -9.45 6.56 -6.65
N TYR A 184 -10.07 7.47 -7.39
CA TYR A 184 -10.02 8.88 -7.02
C TYR A 184 -10.74 9.09 -5.68
N ASP A 185 -10.23 10.04 -4.91
CA ASP A 185 -10.81 10.45 -3.64
C ASP A 185 -12.14 11.14 -3.92
N MET A 186 -13.26 10.43 -3.81
CA MET A 186 -14.60 11.04 -3.75
C MET A 186 -14.86 11.69 -2.37
N THR A 187 -13.79 12.13 -1.71
CA THR A 187 -13.87 13.17 -0.68
C THR A 187 -13.91 14.56 -1.33
N ASP A 188 -13.93 14.65 -2.66
CA ASP A 188 -14.54 15.76 -3.37
C ASP A 188 -16.04 15.78 -3.08
N THR A 189 -16.35 16.34 -1.92
CA THR A 189 -17.48 17.27 -1.83
C THR A 189 -17.43 18.12 -3.09
N TYR A 190 -18.46 18.07 -3.94
CA TYR A 190 -18.61 19.04 -5.02
C TYR A 190 -18.82 20.41 -4.35
N LEU A 191 -17.73 21.09 -3.98
CA LEU A 191 -17.72 22.49 -3.57
C LEU A 191 -17.46 23.32 -4.83
N SER A 192 -18.44 23.33 -5.74
CA SER A 192 -18.43 24.33 -6.81
C SER A 192 -18.95 25.64 -6.23
N SER A 193 -18.26 26.74 -6.50
CA SER A 193 -18.76 28.10 -6.22
C SER A 193 -19.86 28.49 -7.22
N ASP A 194 -19.96 27.74 -8.32
CA ASP A 194 -20.89 27.94 -9.41
C ASP A 194 -22.05 26.94 -9.34
N PRO A 195 -23.24 27.30 -9.85
CA PRO A 195 -24.40 26.42 -9.81
C PRO A 195 -24.17 25.16 -10.65
N VAL A 196 -24.01 24.01 -9.98
CA VAL A 196 -23.95 22.70 -10.61
C VAL A 196 -25.33 22.32 -11.17
N THR A 197 -25.39 21.89 -12.43
CA THR A 197 -26.62 21.32 -13.01
C THR A 197 -26.68 19.82 -12.72
N VAL A 198 -27.79 19.38 -12.13
CA VAL A 198 -28.05 17.97 -11.82
C VAL A 198 -29.29 17.51 -12.58
N GLU A 199 -29.14 16.48 -13.42
CA GLU A 199 -30.24 15.88 -14.18
C GLU A 199 -30.47 14.42 -13.75
N PHE A 200 -31.74 14.01 -13.69
CA PHE A 200 -32.12 12.64 -13.40
C PHE A 200 -32.69 11.98 -14.66
N PHE A 201 -32.16 10.81 -14.99
CA PHE A 201 -32.63 10.02 -16.13
C PHE A 201 -32.68 8.55 -15.74
N ASP A 202 -33.88 7.96 -15.75
CA ASP A 202 -34.10 6.52 -15.51
C ASP A 202 -33.44 5.95 -14.22
N GLY A 203 -33.37 6.74 -13.14
CA GLY A 203 -32.76 6.32 -11.87
C GLY A 203 -31.25 6.55 -11.77
N ASN A 204 -30.62 7.07 -12.83
CA ASN A 204 -29.24 7.53 -12.84
C ASN A 204 -29.20 9.05 -12.63
N THR A 205 -28.19 9.50 -11.88
CA THR A 205 -27.93 10.93 -11.65
C THR A 205 -26.80 11.38 -12.58
N ARG A 206 -27.02 12.49 -13.29
CA ARG A 206 -25.99 13.16 -14.09
C ARG A 206 -25.63 14.48 -13.44
N ILE A 207 -24.33 14.74 -13.29
CA ILE A 207 -23.80 15.97 -12.70
C ILE A 207 -22.91 16.64 -13.75
N LEU A 208 -23.11 17.94 -13.98
CA LEU A 208 -22.23 18.73 -14.81
C LEU A 208 -20.99 19.14 -14.02
N SER A 209 -19.82 18.71 -14.49
CA SER A 209 -18.51 19.03 -13.92
C SER A 209 -18.06 20.44 -14.34
N ASP A 210 -17.12 21.03 -13.59
CA ASP A 210 -16.53 22.36 -13.86
C ASP A 210 -15.77 22.40 -15.22
N ASP A 211 -15.42 21.24 -15.77
CA ASP A 211 -14.84 21.09 -17.11
C ASP A 211 -15.89 20.79 -18.21
N ASP A 212 -17.16 21.10 -17.94
CA ASP A 212 -18.31 20.97 -18.83
C ASP A 212 -18.58 19.52 -19.30
N ARG A 213 -18.10 18.54 -18.54
CA ARG A 213 -18.34 17.11 -18.77
C ARG A 213 -19.45 16.57 -17.87
N TRP A 214 -20.26 15.67 -18.40
CA TRP A 214 -21.28 14.97 -17.63
C TRP A 214 -20.71 13.75 -16.92
N LEU A 215 -20.77 13.74 -15.59
CA LEU A 215 -20.53 12.56 -14.77
C LEU A 215 -21.83 11.80 -14.57
N ILE A 216 -21.82 10.47 -14.75
CA ILE A 216 -23.00 9.62 -14.56
C ILE A 216 -22.77 8.75 -13.33
N ARG A 217 -23.69 8.82 -12.37
CA ARG A 217 -23.70 7.98 -11.18
C ARG A 217 -24.94 7.09 -11.20
N GLU A 218 -24.71 5.78 -11.12
CA GLU A 218 -25.76 4.77 -10.97
C GLU A 218 -25.96 4.47 -9.47
N GLY A 219 -27.05 4.99 -8.89
CA GLY A 219 -27.45 4.69 -7.52
C GLY A 219 -26.56 5.27 -6.39
N GLY A 220 -27.19 5.45 -5.22
CA GLY A 220 -26.55 5.85 -3.97
C GLY A 220 -26.78 7.32 -3.57
N ALA A 221 -26.56 7.61 -2.28
CA ALA A 221 -26.72 8.94 -1.70
C ALA A 221 -25.67 9.93 -2.24
N LEU A 222 -26.08 11.07 -2.80
CA LEU A 222 -25.19 12.19 -3.15
C LEU A 222 -25.32 13.29 -2.10
N GLU A 223 -24.22 13.79 -1.56
CA GLU A 223 -24.23 14.99 -0.72
C GLU A 223 -23.72 16.18 -1.55
N ILE A 224 -24.56 17.19 -1.73
CA ILE A 224 -24.18 18.47 -2.35
C ILE A 224 -24.21 19.53 -1.27
N THR A 225 -23.12 20.26 -1.09
CA THR A 225 -23.03 21.39 -0.16
C THR A 225 -22.78 22.66 -0.95
N ASP A 226 -23.68 23.64 -0.85
CA ASP A 226 -23.43 24.96 -1.44
C ASP A 226 -22.49 25.80 -0.57
N ALA A 227 -22.04 26.95 -1.09
CA ALA A 227 -21.16 27.88 -0.36
C ALA A 227 -21.79 28.43 0.95
N ALA A 228 -23.10 28.26 1.15
CA ALA A 228 -23.82 28.63 2.38
C ALA A 228 -23.91 27.48 3.40
N GLY A 229 -23.32 26.32 3.11
CA GLY A 229 -23.25 25.18 4.03
C GLY A 229 -24.52 24.33 4.10
N ALA A 230 -25.43 24.45 3.12
CA ALA A 230 -26.63 23.62 3.07
C ALA A 230 -26.30 22.23 2.49
N ILE A 231 -26.46 21.16 3.28
CA ILE A 231 -26.22 19.78 2.86
C ILE A 231 -27.50 19.17 2.29
N ALA A 232 -27.49 18.79 1.02
CA ALA A 232 -28.56 18.01 0.40
C ALA A 232 -28.09 16.57 0.16
N VAL A 233 -28.67 15.60 0.88
CA VAL A 233 -28.41 14.16 0.74
C VAL A 233 -29.47 13.52 -0.17
N TYR A 234 -29.07 12.96 -1.33
CA TYR A 234 -29.99 12.48 -2.37
C TYR A 234 -30.00 10.95 -2.49
N SER A 235 -31.01 10.25 -1.97
CA SER A 235 -31.24 8.81 -2.20
C SER A 235 -32.46 8.57 -3.10
N PRO A 236 -32.45 7.55 -3.99
CA PRO A 236 -33.55 7.28 -4.92
C PRO A 236 -34.87 6.83 -4.29
N THR A 237 -34.95 6.66 -2.96
CA THR A 237 -36.15 6.10 -2.30
C THR A 237 -36.74 6.92 -1.14
N HIS A 238 -36.03 7.90 -0.56
CA HIS A 238 -36.59 8.73 0.53
C HIS A 238 -35.95 10.12 0.58
N TRP A 239 -36.79 11.14 0.82
CA TRP A 239 -36.43 12.55 0.96
C TRP A 239 -36.21 12.91 2.43
N ARG A 240 -35.13 13.62 2.76
CA ARG A 240 -35.04 14.45 3.97
C ARG A 240 -33.98 15.54 3.81
N CYS A 241 -34.37 16.79 4.02
CA CYS A 241 -33.44 17.90 4.22
C CYS A 241 -32.70 17.67 5.54
N VAL A 242 -31.36 17.61 5.51
CA VAL A 242 -30.53 17.47 6.72
C VAL A 242 -29.94 18.85 7.02
N SER A 243 -30.70 19.59 7.82
CA SER A 243 -30.40 20.91 8.41
C SER A 243 -30.51 22.14 7.48
N GLN A 244 -31.38 23.07 7.88
CA GLN A 244 -31.15 24.50 7.67
C GLN A 244 -30.14 24.94 8.72
N ALA A 245 -29.12 25.69 8.33
CA ALA A 245 -28.34 26.49 9.27
C ALA A 245 -29.29 27.47 9.96
N SER A 246 -29.75 27.10 11.16
CA SER A 246 -30.34 28.05 12.10
C SER A 246 -29.23 28.97 12.58
N GLY A 247 -29.22 30.20 12.08
CA GLY A 247 -28.25 31.22 12.48
C GLY A 247 -28.79 32.63 12.26
N ASN A 248 -29.45 33.15 13.30
CA ASN A 248 -29.76 34.56 13.52
C ASN A 248 -28.65 35.52 13.06
N GLY A 249 -29.04 36.63 12.43
CA GLY A 249 -28.20 37.80 12.17
C GLY A 249 -28.77 38.67 11.06
#